data_AF-A0A645CRL8-F1
#
_entry.id   AF-A0A645CRL8-F1
#
_cell.length_a   1.000
_cell.length_b   1.000
_cell.length_c   1.000
_cell.angle_alpha   90.00
_cell.angle_beta   90.00
_cell.angle_gamma   90.00
#
_symmetry.space_group_name_H-M   'P 1'
#
loop_
_entity.id
_entity.type
_entity.pdbx_description
1 polymer ?
#
loop_
_entity_poly.entity_id
_entity_poly.type
_entity_poly.pdbx_seq_one_letter_code
_entity_poly.pdbx_strand_id
1 'polypeptide(L)'
;MVNFLQSQFNKPSAAEEEAAALKQLQQKTHAPQNRRKDDGRVVVEGVGNLMHHIARCCQPIPGDEIVGFITQGRGISVHRADCEQLVELRAHAPERLVDAVWGESYSAGYSLVVRVQANDRSGLLRDITTILANEKVNVLGVASRSDTKQQLATIDMTIEIYNLQVLGRVLSKLNQVPDVIDARRLHGN
;
A
#
# COMPACT_ATOMS: atom_id res chain seq x y z
N MET A 1 18.79 18.76 57.72
CA MET A 1 17.35 19.13 57.85
C MET A 1 17.03 20.31 56.91
N VAL A 2 17.37 20.20 55.61
CA VAL A 2 17.33 21.33 54.66
C VAL A 2 16.53 21.06 53.36
N ASN A 3 16.13 19.81 53.09
CA ASN A 3 15.50 19.45 51.81
C ASN A 3 13.95 19.51 51.78
N PHE A 4 13.28 19.85 52.89
CA PHE A 4 11.81 19.91 52.89
C PHE A 4 11.28 21.30 52.46
N LEU A 5 11.98 22.37 52.83
CA LEU A 5 11.56 23.76 52.58
C LEU A 5 11.73 24.20 51.13
N GLN A 6 12.59 23.55 50.34
CA GLN A 6 12.83 23.91 48.94
C GLN A 6 11.75 23.40 47.98
N SER A 7 10.96 22.40 48.39
CA SER A 7 9.89 21.82 47.56
C SER A 7 8.56 22.59 47.60
N GLN A 8 8.40 23.53 48.55
CA GLN A 8 7.18 24.34 48.67
C GLN A 8 7.28 25.71 47.99
N PHE A 9 8.48 26.20 47.71
CA PHE A 9 8.68 27.55 47.16
C PHE A 9 8.77 27.62 45.64
N ASN A 10 8.74 26.48 44.95
CA ASN A 10 8.88 26.43 43.49
C ASN A 10 7.77 25.57 42.85
N LYS A 11 6.54 25.74 43.33
CA LYS A 11 5.36 25.27 42.60
C LYS A 11 4.99 26.32 41.56
N PRO A 12 4.90 25.95 40.27
CA PRO A 12 4.42 26.88 39.26
C PRO A 12 3.04 27.39 39.66
N SER A 13 2.78 28.66 39.42
CA SER A 13 1.46 29.25 39.65
C SER A 13 0.43 28.63 38.70
N ALA A 14 -0.85 28.65 39.08
CA ALA A 14 -1.93 28.15 38.23
C ALA A 14 -1.92 28.79 36.82
N ALA A 15 -1.50 30.06 36.71
CA ALA A 15 -1.35 30.75 35.43
C ALA A 15 -0.21 30.19 34.57
N GLU A 16 0.88 29.71 35.18
CA GLU A 16 2.00 29.07 34.46
C GLU A 16 1.65 27.66 34.01
N GLU A 17 0.87 26.93 34.81
CA GLU A 17 0.33 25.61 34.44
C GLU A 17 -0.70 25.72 33.31
N GLU A 18 -1.61 26.69 33.37
CA GLU A 18 -2.58 26.97 32.30
C GLU A 18 -1.90 27.42 31.00
N ALA A 19 -0.87 28.27 31.08
CA ALA A 19 -0.10 28.69 29.91
C ALA A 19 0.69 27.52 29.27
N ALA A 20 1.21 26.61 30.10
CA ALA A 20 1.88 25.40 29.63
C ALA A 20 0.88 24.43 28.97
N ALA A 21 -0.31 24.25 29.55
CA ALA A 21 -1.39 23.45 28.97
C ALA A 21 -1.89 24.02 27.63
N LEU A 22 -2.03 25.34 27.53
CA LEU A 22 -2.43 26.02 26.29
C LEU A 22 -1.40 25.84 25.18
N LYS A 23 -0.09 25.94 25.51
CA LYS A 23 1.00 25.66 24.55
C LYS A 23 1.01 24.20 24.09
N GLN A 24 0.74 23.23 24.97
CA GLN A 24 0.65 21.82 24.58
C GLN A 24 -0.55 21.53 23.67
N LEU A 25 -1.70 22.19 23.90
CA LEU A 25 -2.88 22.10 23.02
C LEU A 25 -2.61 22.73 21.64
N GLN A 26 -1.89 23.84 21.59
CA GLN A 26 -1.48 24.49 20.33
C GLN A 26 -0.44 23.67 19.53
N GLN A 27 0.43 22.92 20.22
CA GLN A 27 1.37 22.00 19.56
C GLN A 27 0.69 20.73 19.03
N LYS A 28 -0.33 20.20 19.72
CA LYS A 28 -1.10 19.03 19.25
C LYS A 28 -2.03 19.34 18.06
N THR A 29 -2.45 20.59 17.91
CA THR A 29 -3.28 21.03 16.76
C THR A 29 -2.47 21.27 15.49
N HIS A 30 -1.13 21.32 15.58
CA HIS A 30 -0.19 21.45 14.47
C HIS A 30 0.46 20.13 14.03
N ALA A 31 0.03 18.98 14.55
CA ALA A 31 0.30 17.76 13.83
C ALA A 31 -0.48 17.87 12.51
N PRO A 32 0.18 17.87 11.33
CA PRO A 32 -0.56 17.80 10.09
C PRO A 32 -1.33 16.48 10.16
N GLN A 33 -2.64 16.57 10.41
CA GLN A 33 -3.53 15.51 10.00
C GLN A 33 -3.28 15.41 8.51
N ASN A 34 -2.51 14.39 8.14
CA ASN A 34 -2.27 14.00 6.78
C ASN A 34 -3.65 13.61 6.25
N ARG A 35 -4.44 14.62 5.85
CA ARG A 35 -5.64 14.48 5.04
C ARG A 35 -5.09 13.86 3.78
N ARG A 36 -5.11 12.52 3.77
CA ARG A 36 -4.61 11.72 2.67
C ARG A 36 -5.26 12.30 1.44
N LYS A 37 -4.46 12.59 0.42
CA LYS A 37 -4.91 12.79 -0.98
C LYS A 37 -5.58 11.49 -1.47
N ASP A 38 -6.64 11.05 -0.80
CA ASP A 38 -7.40 9.81 -1.06
C ASP A 38 -8.80 10.15 -1.60
N ASP A 39 -9.33 11.35 -1.32
CA ASP A 39 -10.71 11.74 -1.63
C ASP A 39 -11.09 11.63 -3.12
N GLY A 40 -10.11 11.67 -4.03
CA GLY A 40 -10.30 11.52 -5.48
C GLY A 40 -9.81 10.21 -6.09
N ARG A 41 -9.48 9.18 -5.29
CA ARG A 41 -8.87 7.96 -5.85
C ARG A 41 -9.88 7.00 -6.43
N VAL A 42 -11.06 6.85 -5.84
CA VAL A 42 -12.11 5.95 -6.31
C VAL A 42 -13.43 6.71 -6.43
N VAL A 43 -14.06 6.60 -7.59
CA VAL A 43 -15.40 7.11 -7.90
C VAL A 43 -16.34 5.91 -7.90
N VAL A 44 -17.44 5.98 -7.15
CA VAL A 44 -18.40 4.89 -7.02
C VAL A 44 -19.74 5.36 -7.59
N GLU A 45 -20.29 4.62 -8.55
CA GLU A 45 -21.52 4.98 -9.28
C GLU A 45 -21.53 6.43 -9.83
N GLY A 46 -20.37 6.92 -10.28
CA GLY A 46 -20.21 8.30 -10.76
C GLY A 46 -20.19 9.37 -9.65
N VAL A 47 -20.30 8.98 -8.38
CA VAL A 47 -20.20 9.87 -7.23
C VAL A 47 -18.80 9.76 -6.59
N GLY A 48 -18.08 10.88 -6.60
CA GLY A 48 -16.81 11.03 -5.87
C GLY A 48 -17.03 11.26 -4.37
N ASN A 49 -15.97 11.16 -3.57
CA ASN A 49 -15.96 11.48 -2.13
C ASN A 49 -16.87 10.61 -1.23
N LEU A 50 -17.29 9.42 -1.68
CA LEU A 50 -17.93 8.44 -0.78
C LEU A 50 -16.88 7.85 0.16
N MET A 51 -17.29 7.52 1.39
CA MET A 51 -16.41 6.82 2.33
C MET A 51 -16.05 5.45 1.76
N HIS A 52 -14.79 5.27 1.39
CA HIS A 52 -14.28 4.04 0.80
C HIS A 52 -12.91 3.68 1.34
N HIS A 53 -12.53 2.42 1.21
CA HIS A 53 -11.20 1.93 1.54
C HIS A 53 -10.80 0.77 0.63
N ILE A 54 -9.50 0.63 0.36
CA ILE A 54 -8.95 -0.49 -0.40
C ILE A 54 -9.00 -1.76 0.45
N ALA A 55 -9.53 -2.85 -0.12
CA ALA A 55 -9.61 -4.15 0.57
C ALA A 55 -8.22 -4.75 0.79
N ARG A 56 -8.01 -5.38 1.95
CA ARG A 56 -6.71 -5.97 2.31
C ARG A 56 -6.39 -7.25 1.56
N CYS A 57 -7.41 -8.00 1.11
CA CYS A 57 -7.22 -9.30 0.47
C CYS A 57 -6.57 -9.22 -0.92
N CYS A 58 -6.94 -8.23 -1.73
CA CYS A 58 -6.45 -8.07 -3.11
C CYS A 58 -5.67 -6.77 -3.35
N GLN A 59 -5.79 -5.78 -2.45
CA GLN A 59 -5.09 -4.49 -2.50
C GLN A 59 -5.00 -3.89 -3.92
N PRO A 60 -6.14 -3.64 -4.59
CA PRO A 60 -6.13 -3.14 -5.95
C PRO A 60 -5.38 -1.81 -6.07
N ILE A 61 -4.70 -1.62 -7.19
CA ILE A 61 -3.99 -0.39 -7.55
C ILE A 61 -4.55 0.18 -8.86
N PRO A 62 -4.31 1.46 -9.16
CA PRO A 62 -4.86 2.05 -10.36
C PRO A 62 -4.47 1.36 -11.66
N GLY A 63 -5.51 1.16 -12.47
CA GLY A 63 -5.50 0.31 -13.64
C GLY A 63 -6.14 -1.05 -13.40
N ASP A 64 -6.14 -1.57 -12.17
CA ASP A 64 -6.87 -2.80 -11.88
C ASP A 64 -8.38 -2.53 -12.08
N GLU A 65 -9.10 -3.48 -12.69
CA GLU A 65 -10.55 -3.44 -12.67
C GLU A 65 -11.03 -3.62 -11.23
N ILE A 66 -11.82 -2.67 -10.74
CA ILE A 66 -12.28 -2.63 -9.35
C ILE A 66 -13.78 -2.68 -9.23
N VAL A 67 -14.24 -3.19 -8.10
CA VAL A 67 -15.65 -3.27 -7.72
C VAL A 67 -15.77 -2.87 -6.25
N GLY A 68 -16.77 -2.06 -5.92
CA GLY A 68 -17.08 -1.71 -4.54
C GLY A 68 -18.04 -2.71 -3.92
N PHE A 69 -17.87 -2.96 -2.62
CA PHE A 69 -18.82 -3.70 -1.80
C PHE A 69 -19.22 -2.86 -0.59
N ILE A 70 -20.51 -2.56 -0.44
CA ILE A 70 -21.05 -1.77 0.67
C ILE A 70 -20.85 -2.58 1.96
N THR A 71 -20.08 -2.08 2.92
CA THR A 71 -19.87 -2.71 4.24
C THR A 71 -20.86 -2.18 5.28
N GLN A 72 -21.02 -2.88 6.41
CA GLN A 72 -21.81 -2.36 7.54
C GLN A 72 -20.95 -1.36 8.33
N GLY A 73 -21.24 -0.07 8.17
CA GLY A 73 -20.67 1.01 8.99
C GLY A 73 -19.23 1.45 8.66
N ARG A 74 -18.56 0.86 7.67
CA ARG A 74 -17.18 1.25 7.24
C ARG A 74 -17.11 1.80 5.81
N GLY A 75 -18.27 2.17 5.26
CA GLY A 75 -18.38 2.64 3.87
C GLY A 75 -18.21 1.50 2.85
N ILE A 76 -17.58 1.79 1.72
CA ILE A 76 -17.38 0.85 0.62
C ILE A 76 -15.98 0.22 0.69
N SER A 77 -15.91 -1.11 0.66
CA SER A 77 -14.64 -1.82 0.47
C SER A 77 -14.38 -2.02 -1.01
N VAL A 78 -13.21 -1.60 -1.50
CA VAL A 78 -12.85 -1.65 -2.92
C VAL A 78 -12.00 -2.88 -3.17
N HIS A 79 -12.53 -3.80 -3.98
CA HIS A 79 -11.90 -5.05 -4.37
C HIS A 79 -11.47 -5.01 -5.83
N ARG A 80 -10.55 -5.90 -6.22
CA ARG A 80 -10.32 -6.22 -7.63
C ARG A 80 -11.49 -7.07 -8.15
N ALA A 81 -11.86 -6.90 -9.42
CA ALA A 81 -13.02 -7.56 -10.02
C ALA A 81 -12.95 -9.10 -9.99
N ASP A 82 -11.75 -9.66 -10.01
CA ASP A 82 -11.44 -11.11 -9.97
C ASP A 82 -11.11 -11.63 -8.55
N CYS A 83 -11.33 -10.85 -7.49
CA CYS A 83 -10.96 -11.22 -6.13
C CYS A 83 -11.82 -12.37 -5.59
N GLU A 84 -11.21 -13.45 -5.10
CA GLU A 84 -11.92 -14.61 -4.52
C GLU A 84 -12.87 -14.22 -3.38
N GLN A 85 -12.43 -13.34 -2.48
CA GLN A 85 -13.26 -12.84 -1.38
C GLN A 85 -14.45 -12.00 -1.89
N LEU A 86 -14.29 -11.28 -3.00
CA LEU A 86 -15.40 -10.56 -3.62
C LEU A 86 -16.42 -11.53 -4.21
N VAL A 87 -15.98 -12.67 -4.76
CA VAL A 87 -16.87 -13.72 -5.27
C VAL A 87 -17.74 -14.28 -4.15
N GLU A 88 -17.16 -14.53 -2.98
CA GLU A 88 -17.92 -14.97 -1.79
C GLU A 88 -18.94 -13.90 -1.35
N LEU A 89 -18.52 -12.63 -1.24
CA LEU A 89 -19.40 -11.53 -0.86
C LEU A 89 -20.56 -11.35 -1.85
N ARG A 90 -20.29 -11.46 -3.16
CA ARG A 90 -21.28 -11.43 -4.24
C ARG A 90 -22.31 -12.54 -4.09
N ALA A 91 -21.88 -13.74 -3.71
CA ALA A 91 -22.79 -14.87 -3.54
C ALA A 91 -23.75 -14.68 -2.36
N HIS A 92 -23.33 -13.99 -1.31
CA HIS A 92 -24.14 -13.79 -0.10
C HIS A 92 -25.05 -12.56 -0.16
N ALA A 93 -24.59 -11.46 -0.77
CA ALA A 93 -25.32 -10.20 -0.81
C ALA A 93 -25.01 -9.43 -2.12
N PRO A 94 -25.51 -9.90 -3.26
CA PRO A 94 -25.22 -9.31 -4.57
C PRO A 94 -25.70 -7.85 -4.69
N GLU A 95 -26.76 -7.48 -3.98
CA GLU A 95 -27.32 -6.13 -3.96
C GLU A 95 -26.41 -5.08 -3.30
N ARG A 96 -25.34 -5.52 -2.62
CA ARG A 96 -24.35 -4.66 -1.98
C ARG A 96 -23.14 -4.39 -2.86
N LEU A 97 -23.11 -4.93 -4.08
CA LEU A 97 -22.10 -4.58 -5.07
C LEU A 97 -22.43 -3.24 -5.70
N VAL A 98 -21.39 -2.44 -5.91
CA VAL A 98 -21.48 -1.13 -6.56
C VAL A 98 -20.34 -0.97 -7.54
N ASP A 99 -20.63 -0.34 -8.67
CA ASP A 99 -19.62 -0.04 -9.68
C ASP A 99 -18.63 0.98 -9.16
N ALA A 100 -17.35 0.69 -9.31
CA ALA A 100 -16.27 1.57 -8.88
C ALA A 100 -15.26 1.75 -10.01
N VAL A 101 -14.72 2.95 -10.13
CA VAL A 101 -13.65 3.28 -11.09
C VAL A 101 -12.59 4.13 -10.41
N TRP A 102 -11.37 4.08 -10.93
CA TRP A 102 -10.30 4.96 -10.49
C TRP A 102 -10.56 6.39 -10.97
N GLY A 103 -10.36 7.38 -10.10
CA GLY A 103 -10.52 8.79 -10.45
C GLY A 103 -9.42 9.32 -11.37
N GLU A 104 -9.70 10.42 -12.08
CA GLU A 104 -8.86 10.98 -13.15
C GLU A 104 -7.51 11.56 -12.68
N SER A 105 -7.34 11.86 -11.39
CA SER A 105 -6.14 12.51 -10.85
C SER A 105 -4.94 11.58 -10.62
N TYR A 106 -4.85 10.45 -11.32
CA TYR A 106 -3.83 9.42 -11.10
C TYR A 106 -2.64 9.54 -12.08
N SER A 107 -2.03 10.72 -12.15
CA SER A 107 -0.81 10.96 -12.94
C SER A 107 0.49 10.68 -12.18
N ALA A 108 0.41 10.37 -10.89
CA ALA A 108 1.55 9.93 -10.09
C ALA A 108 1.74 8.41 -10.26
N GLY A 109 2.94 7.98 -10.63
CA GLY A 109 3.29 6.56 -10.64
C GLY A 109 3.00 5.90 -9.30
N TYR A 110 2.74 4.61 -9.33
CA TYR A 110 2.40 3.83 -8.15
C TYR A 110 3.40 2.74 -7.90
N SER A 111 3.69 2.55 -6.61
CA SER A 111 4.62 1.55 -6.13
C SER A 111 3.90 0.25 -5.81
N LEU A 112 4.45 -0.86 -6.29
CA LEU A 112 3.97 -2.20 -6.00
C LEU A 112 5.14 -3.15 -5.77
N VAL A 113 4.87 -4.30 -5.15
CA VAL A 113 5.87 -5.34 -4.95
C VAL A 113 5.66 -6.46 -5.96
N VAL A 114 6.70 -6.79 -6.73
CA VAL A 114 6.78 -8.01 -7.53
C VAL A 114 7.60 -9.03 -6.78
N ARG A 115 7.03 -10.22 -6.58
CA ARG A 115 7.74 -11.38 -6.05
C ARG A 115 8.17 -12.28 -7.20
N VAL A 116 9.44 -12.63 -7.21
CA VAL A 116 10.03 -13.62 -8.11
C VAL A 116 10.51 -14.80 -7.28
N GLN A 117 10.03 -15.99 -7.60
CA GLN A 117 10.52 -17.26 -7.09
C GLN A 117 11.29 -17.97 -8.21
N ALA A 118 12.50 -18.42 -7.90
CA ALA A 118 13.40 -18.98 -8.89
C ALA A 118 14.35 -20.01 -8.27
N ASN A 119 14.91 -20.91 -9.08
CA ASN A 119 16.06 -21.70 -8.65
C ASN A 119 17.28 -20.77 -8.51
N ASP A 120 17.96 -20.86 -7.38
CA ASP A 120 19.07 -19.97 -7.07
C ASP A 120 20.31 -20.36 -7.89
N ARG A 121 20.80 -19.41 -8.69
CA ARG A 121 22.01 -19.57 -9.48
C ARG A 121 22.80 -18.28 -9.56
N SER A 122 24.09 -18.42 -9.85
CA SER A 122 24.95 -17.28 -10.14
C SER A 122 24.38 -16.46 -11.32
N GLY A 123 24.27 -15.16 -11.11
CA GLY A 123 23.76 -14.22 -12.12
C GLY A 123 22.25 -14.04 -12.19
N LEU A 124 21.44 -14.76 -11.40
CA LEU A 124 19.97 -14.62 -11.39
C LEU A 124 19.53 -13.15 -11.16
N LEU A 125 20.07 -12.51 -10.12
CA LEU A 125 19.71 -11.13 -9.80
C LEU A 125 20.12 -10.15 -10.91
N ARG A 126 21.23 -10.42 -11.60
CA ARG A 126 21.69 -9.63 -12.77
C ARG A 126 20.69 -9.75 -13.91
N ASP A 127 20.23 -10.97 -14.22
CA ASP A 127 19.28 -11.20 -15.31
C ASP A 127 17.95 -10.48 -15.04
N ILE A 128 17.44 -10.59 -13.80
CA ILE A 128 16.21 -9.91 -13.35
C ILE A 128 16.34 -8.38 -13.44
N THR A 129 17.40 -7.82 -12.87
CA THR A 129 17.60 -6.35 -12.86
C THR A 129 17.85 -5.79 -14.26
N THR A 130 18.48 -6.55 -15.15
CA THR A 130 18.66 -6.17 -16.57
C THR A 130 17.31 -6.02 -17.28
N ILE A 131 16.35 -6.91 -17.02
CA ILE A 131 15.00 -6.80 -17.58
C ILE A 131 14.31 -5.53 -17.11
N LEU A 132 14.38 -5.24 -15.81
CA LEU A 132 13.77 -4.03 -15.23
C LEU A 132 14.38 -2.75 -15.81
N ALA A 133 15.70 -2.71 -15.97
CA ALA A 133 16.40 -1.59 -16.60
C ALA A 133 15.96 -1.39 -18.06
N ASN A 134 15.84 -2.46 -18.83
CA ASN A 134 15.40 -2.40 -20.24
C ASN A 134 13.94 -1.94 -20.38
N GLU A 135 13.07 -2.31 -19.42
CA GLU A 135 11.69 -1.84 -19.35
C GLU A 135 11.55 -0.42 -18.78
N LYS A 136 12.66 0.21 -18.38
CA LYS A 136 12.71 1.55 -17.77
C LYS A 136 11.83 1.65 -16.52
N VAL A 137 11.81 0.58 -15.73
CA VAL A 137 11.08 0.52 -14.48
C VAL A 137 11.99 0.96 -13.34
N ASN A 138 11.51 1.92 -12.55
CA ASN A 138 12.24 2.36 -11.36
C ASN A 138 12.11 1.31 -10.26
N VAL A 139 13.24 0.88 -9.71
CA VAL A 139 13.30 -0.04 -8.57
C VAL A 139 13.58 0.77 -7.31
N LEU A 140 12.61 0.81 -6.41
CA LEU A 140 12.69 1.56 -5.15
C LEU A 140 13.33 0.74 -4.02
N GLY A 141 13.24 -0.59 -4.11
CA GLY A 141 13.83 -1.48 -3.12
C GLY A 141 13.84 -2.93 -3.59
N VAL A 142 14.81 -3.69 -3.10
CA VAL A 142 14.95 -5.12 -3.38
C VAL A 142 15.23 -5.84 -2.06
N ALA A 143 14.44 -6.86 -1.77
CA ALA A 143 14.66 -7.79 -0.67
C ALA A 143 14.83 -9.20 -1.26
N SER A 144 16.04 -9.75 -1.15
CA SER A 144 16.37 -11.08 -1.67
C SER A 144 16.66 -12.03 -0.51
N ARG A 145 16.15 -13.26 -0.62
CA ARG A 145 16.40 -14.36 0.31
C ARG A 145 16.65 -15.61 -0.50
N SER A 146 17.62 -16.40 -0.08
CA SER A 146 17.91 -17.70 -0.69
C SER A 146 17.83 -18.80 0.37
N ASP A 147 17.10 -19.86 0.06
CA ASP A 147 17.15 -21.14 0.77
C ASP A 147 18.21 -22.01 0.09
N THR A 148 19.40 -22.07 0.70
CA THR A 148 20.53 -22.83 0.16
C THR A 148 20.34 -24.34 0.22
N LYS A 149 19.42 -24.85 1.04
CA LYS A 149 19.11 -26.29 1.10
C LYS A 149 18.21 -26.72 -0.04
N GLN A 150 17.23 -25.88 -0.37
CA GLN A 150 16.31 -26.12 -1.49
C GLN A 150 16.81 -25.55 -2.81
N GLN A 151 17.88 -24.74 -2.78
CA GLN A 151 18.37 -23.96 -3.91
C GLN A 151 17.27 -23.06 -4.51
N LEU A 152 16.48 -22.42 -3.65
CA LEU A 152 15.38 -21.55 -4.06
C LEU A 152 15.62 -20.11 -3.61
N ALA A 153 15.56 -19.18 -4.55
CA ALA A 153 15.60 -17.75 -4.31
C ALA A 153 14.17 -17.17 -4.30
N THR A 154 13.90 -16.31 -3.33
CA THR A 154 12.71 -15.44 -3.30
C THR A 154 13.16 -14.00 -3.29
N ILE A 155 12.78 -13.25 -4.31
CA ILE A 155 13.18 -11.87 -4.54
C ILE A 155 11.92 -11.00 -4.60
N ASP A 156 11.78 -10.11 -3.63
CA ASP A 156 10.72 -9.11 -3.57
C ASP A 156 11.28 -7.76 -4.05
N MET A 157 10.69 -7.19 -5.09
CA MET A 157 11.13 -5.93 -5.70
C MET A 157 10.01 -4.90 -5.62
N THR A 158 10.25 -3.82 -4.89
CA THR A 158 9.37 -2.66 -4.88
C THR A 158 9.69 -1.84 -6.13
N ILE A 159 8.75 -1.80 -7.07
CA ILE A 159 8.89 -1.07 -8.33
C ILE A 159 7.85 0.03 -8.44
N GLU A 160 8.21 1.14 -9.09
CA GLU A 160 7.29 2.21 -9.46
C GLU A 160 6.91 2.07 -10.94
N ILE A 161 5.61 2.07 -11.22
CA ILE A 161 5.08 2.02 -12.57
C ILE A 161 4.00 3.08 -12.77
N TYR A 162 3.86 3.54 -14.01
CA TYR A 162 2.85 4.54 -14.39
C TYR A 162 1.65 3.91 -15.13
N ASN A 163 1.74 2.63 -15.47
CA ASN A 163 0.79 1.95 -16.33
C ASN A 163 0.88 0.43 -16.17
N LEU A 164 -0.28 -0.24 -16.03
CA LEU A 164 -0.37 -1.70 -15.93
C LEU A 164 0.16 -2.45 -17.15
N GLN A 165 0.14 -1.84 -18.33
CA GLN A 165 0.71 -2.47 -19.53
C GLN A 165 2.22 -2.69 -19.36
N VAL A 166 2.92 -1.79 -18.66
CA VAL A 166 4.33 -1.99 -18.31
C VAL A 166 4.49 -3.15 -17.33
N LEU A 167 3.63 -3.23 -16.31
CA LEU A 167 3.64 -4.37 -15.37
C LEU A 167 3.47 -5.70 -16.09
N GLY A 168 2.48 -5.81 -16.98
CA GLY A 168 2.22 -7.04 -17.73
C GLY A 168 3.44 -7.48 -18.55
N ARG A 169 4.10 -6.55 -19.24
CA ARG A 169 5.33 -6.84 -20.00
C ARG A 169 6.48 -7.28 -19.09
N VAL A 170 6.68 -6.59 -17.96
CA VAL A 170 7.72 -6.94 -16.98
C VAL A 170 7.50 -8.34 -16.43
N LEU A 171 6.29 -8.65 -15.95
CA LEU A 171 5.96 -9.98 -15.43
C LEU A 171 6.12 -11.06 -16.50
N SER A 172 5.66 -10.80 -17.73
CA SER A 172 5.83 -11.73 -18.85
C SER A 172 7.31 -12.02 -19.13
N LYS A 173 8.17 -10.99 -19.16
CA LYS A 173 9.60 -11.14 -19.38
C LYS A 173 10.31 -11.81 -18.21
N LEU A 174 9.93 -11.51 -16.97
CA LEU A 174 10.50 -12.16 -15.79
C LEU A 174 10.18 -13.66 -15.79
N ASN A 175 8.94 -14.04 -16.13
CA ASN A 175 8.55 -15.46 -16.25
C ASN A 175 9.23 -16.19 -17.41
N GLN A 176 9.82 -15.48 -18.37
CA GLN A 176 10.61 -16.07 -19.46
C GLN A 176 12.08 -16.28 -19.09
N VAL A 177 12.55 -15.75 -17.96
CA VAL A 177 13.93 -15.94 -17.52
C VAL A 177 14.13 -17.41 -17.15
N PRO A 178 15.17 -18.08 -17.68
CA PRO A 178 15.52 -19.42 -17.25
C PRO A 178 15.70 -19.46 -15.74
N ASP A 179 15.15 -20.51 -15.13
CA ASP A 179 15.14 -20.77 -13.69
C ASP A 179 14.14 -19.96 -12.85
N VAL A 180 13.44 -18.99 -13.44
CA VAL A 180 12.27 -18.39 -12.78
C VAL A 180 11.12 -19.38 -12.80
N ILE A 181 10.57 -19.67 -11.61
CA ILE A 181 9.44 -20.56 -11.39
C ILE A 181 8.13 -19.76 -11.49
N ASP A 182 8.10 -18.59 -10.85
CA ASP A 182 6.94 -17.70 -10.84
C ASP A 182 7.40 -16.26 -10.60
N ALA A 183 6.88 -15.33 -11.40
CA ALA A 183 6.98 -13.91 -11.18
C ALA A 183 5.58 -13.29 -11.19
N ARG A 184 5.17 -12.77 -10.03
CA ARG A 184 3.83 -12.20 -9.85
C ARG A 184 3.86 -10.99 -8.94
N ARG A 185 2.82 -10.17 -9.05
CA ARG A 185 2.56 -9.12 -8.08
C ARG A 185 2.21 -9.74 -6.72
N LEU A 186 2.85 -9.25 -5.67
CA LEU A 186 2.53 -9.61 -4.30
C LEU A 186 1.37 -8.73 -3.83
N HIS A 187 0.22 -9.34 -3.55
CA HIS A 187 -0.85 -8.70 -2.77
C HIS A 187 -0.44 -8.76 -1.30
N GLY A 188 -0.55 -7.66 -0.56
CA GLY A 188 -0.11 -7.61 0.83
C GLY A 188 -0.88 -8.62 1.69
N ASN A 189 -0.13 -9.30 2.57
CA ASN A 189 -0.66 -10.16 3.62
C ASN A 189 -1.41 -9.35 4.70
#